data_AF-W9JLI3-F1
#
_entry.id   AF-W9JLI3-F1
#
_cell.length_a   1.000
_cell.length_b   1.000
_cell.length_c   1.000
_cell.angle_alpha   90.00
_cell.angle_beta   90.00
_cell.angle_gamma   90.00
#
_symmetry.space_group_name_H-M   'P 1'
#
loop_
_entity.id
_entity.type
_entity.pdbx_description
1 polymer ?
#
loop_
_entity_poly.entity_id
_entity_poly.type
_entity_poly.pdbx_seq_one_letter_code
_entity_poly.pdbx_strand_id
1 'polypeptide(L)'
;MSASTPSRTFRLLTVNNVPERAKKVIGQVVEELKTRYRIEHVGNCFDKSEVASKVKELKPDILCCASMWTEEESTEMRETAKSIIPGIKTYAIPQGLQVEGGPQAVVEHLKEQFPLLLDS
;
A
#
# COMPACT_ATOMS: atom_id res chain seq x y z
N MET A 1 30.44 -2.38 -15.87
CA MET A 1 29.05 -1.95 -15.68
C MET A 1 28.30 -3.13 -15.08
N SER A 2 28.14 -3.13 -13.75
CA SER A 2 27.51 -4.26 -13.06
C SER A 2 26.01 -4.19 -13.29
N ALA A 3 25.45 -5.21 -13.93
CA ALA A 3 24.00 -5.39 -14.04
C ALA A 3 23.43 -5.52 -12.62
N SER A 4 22.76 -4.47 -12.15
CA SER A 4 21.99 -4.52 -10.91
C SER A 4 20.91 -5.59 -11.06
N THR A 5 20.96 -6.62 -10.23
CA THR A 5 19.91 -7.64 -10.07
C THR A 5 18.54 -6.96 -10.17
N PRO A 6 17.58 -7.47 -10.96
CA PRO A 6 16.28 -6.83 -11.04
C PRO A 6 15.67 -6.81 -9.64
N SER A 7 15.50 -5.61 -9.08
CA SER A 7 14.77 -5.40 -7.84
C SER A 7 13.43 -6.13 -7.96
N ARG A 8 13.15 -7.06 -7.05
CA ARG A 8 11.86 -7.77 -6.99
C ARG A 8 10.75 -6.75 -7.16
N THR A 9 9.82 -7.03 -8.08
CA THR A 9 8.66 -6.17 -8.28
C THR A 9 7.64 -6.50 -7.19
N PHE A 10 7.19 -5.49 -6.47
CA PHE A 10 6.16 -5.59 -5.45
C PHE A 10 4.83 -5.08 -6.01
N ARG A 11 3.81 -5.92 -5.97
CA ARG A 11 2.46 -5.59 -6.41
C ARG A 11 1.68 -4.99 -5.24
N LEU A 12 1.30 -3.74 -5.36
CA LEU A 12 0.61 -2.96 -4.33
C LEU A 12 -0.90 -2.84 -4.63
N LEU A 13 -1.72 -3.25 -3.68
CA LEU A 13 -3.17 -3.02 -3.66
C LEU A 13 -3.49 -1.99 -2.57
N THR A 14 -4.26 -0.95 -2.91
CA THR A 14 -4.71 0.06 -1.94
C THR A 14 -6.15 -0.19 -1.51
N VAL A 15 -6.54 0.26 -0.32
CA VAL A 15 -7.94 0.37 0.08
C VAL A 15 -8.25 1.84 0.40
N ASN A 16 -9.00 2.51 -0.48
CA ASN A 16 -9.28 3.93 -0.41
C ASN A 16 -10.60 4.25 -1.13
N ASN A 17 -11.54 4.93 -0.47
CA ASN A 17 -12.81 5.34 -1.08
C ASN A 17 -12.66 6.47 -2.11
N VAL A 18 -11.52 7.17 -2.13
CA VAL A 18 -11.17 8.18 -3.13
C VAL A 18 -9.94 7.70 -3.92
N PRO A 19 -10.13 6.88 -4.97
CA PRO A 19 -9.02 6.25 -5.70
C PRO A 19 -8.06 7.26 -6.34
N GLU A 20 -8.54 8.42 -6.78
CA GLU A 20 -7.69 9.49 -7.32
C GLU A 20 -6.67 10.00 -6.29
N ARG A 21 -7.06 10.04 -5.01
CA ARG A 21 -6.13 10.40 -3.92
C ARG A 21 -5.08 9.32 -3.73
N ALA A 22 -5.49 8.05 -3.71
CA ALA A 22 -4.56 6.92 -3.60
C ALA A 22 -3.56 6.93 -4.75
N LYS A 23 -4.02 7.07 -6.00
CA LYS A 23 -3.17 7.09 -7.19
C LYS A 23 -2.14 8.21 -7.14
N LYS A 24 -2.53 9.42 -6.70
CA LYS A 24 -1.60 10.55 -6.57
C LYS A 24 -0.52 10.29 -5.53
N VAL A 25 -0.91 9.89 -4.32
CA VAL A 25 0.03 9.65 -3.20
C VAL A 25 0.94 8.47 -3.52
N ILE A 26 0.37 7.33 -3.94
CA ILE A 26 1.15 6.14 -4.29
C ILE A 26 2.05 6.40 -5.49
N GLY A 27 1.58 7.10 -6.53
CA GLY A 27 2.41 7.46 -7.67
C GLY A 27 3.66 8.22 -7.27
N GLN A 28 3.53 9.17 -6.34
CA GLN A 28 4.68 9.91 -5.80
C GLN A 28 5.60 9.00 -4.96
N VAL A 29 5.05 8.16 -4.09
CA VAL A 29 5.85 7.20 -3.29
C VAL A 29 6.63 6.22 -4.18
N VAL A 30 6.00 5.70 -5.24
CA VAL A 30 6.63 4.81 -6.22
C VAL A 30 7.80 5.53 -6.91
N GLU A 31 7.60 6.78 -7.32
CA GLU A 31 8.61 7.58 -7.99
C GLU A 31 9.83 7.87 -7.09
N GLU A 32 9.59 8.21 -5.82
CA GLU A 32 10.65 8.45 -4.82
C GLU A 32 11.46 7.18 -4.51
N LEU A 33 10.81 6.01 -4.56
CA LEU A 33 11.41 4.72 -4.19
C LEU A 33 11.94 3.91 -5.39
N LYS A 34 11.78 4.41 -6.63
CA LYS A 34 12.08 3.68 -7.87
C LYS A 34 13.54 3.25 -8.04
N THR A 35 14.47 3.91 -7.35
CA THR A 35 15.91 3.59 -7.39
C THR A 35 16.23 2.32 -6.60
N ARG A 36 15.37 1.94 -5.64
CA ARG A 36 15.57 0.80 -4.75
C ARG A 36 14.56 -0.32 -4.98
N TYR A 37 13.33 0.03 -5.34
CA TYR A 37 12.24 -0.94 -5.51
C TYR A 37 11.49 -0.71 -6.82
N ARG A 38 10.91 -1.80 -7.35
CA ARG A 38 9.88 -1.72 -8.39
C ARG A 38 8.53 -1.95 -7.73
N ILE A 39 7.72 -0.92 -7.61
CA ILE A 39 6.38 -1.03 -7.01
C ILE A 39 5.34 -0.81 -8.12
N GLU A 40 4.47 -1.79 -8.33
CA GLU A 40 3.38 -1.73 -9.30
C GLU A 40 2.06 -1.57 -8.57
N HIS A 41 1.33 -0.47 -8.79
CA HIS A 41 -0.01 -0.28 -8.24
C HIS A 41 -1.02 -1.09 -9.08
N VAL A 42 -1.39 -2.27 -8.58
CA VAL A 42 -2.22 -3.24 -9.34
C VAL A 42 -3.72 -3.01 -9.20
N GLY A 43 -4.15 -2.21 -8.22
CA GLY A 43 -5.57 -1.90 -8.04
C GLY A 43 -5.89 -1.13 -6.76
N ASN A 44 -7.17 -0.80 -6.62
CA ASN A 44 -7.74 -0.14 -5.44
C ASN A 44 -9.05 -0.81 -5.03
N CYS A 45 -9.22 -1.13 -3.76
CA CYS A 45 -10.51 -1.45 -3.14
C CYS A 45 -11.20 -0.15 -2.73
N PHE A 46 -12.46 0.05 -3.15
CA PHE A 46 -13.27 1.20 -2.73
C PHE A 46 -13.82 1.04 -1.31
N ASP A 47 -14.02 -0.21 -0.91
CA ASP A 47 -14.64 -0.60 0.35
C ASP A 47 -13.95 -1.85 0.92
N LYS A 48 -14.11 -2.06 2.23
CA LYS A 48 -13.57 -3.24 2.93
C LYS A 48 -14.09 -4.56 2.38
N SER A 49 -15.32 -4.60 1.89
CA SER A 49 -15.93 -5.80 1.29
C SER A 49 -15.23 -6.27 0.01
N GLU A 50 -14.55 -5.37 -0.72
CA GLU A 50 -13.81 -5.73 -1.94
C GLU A 50 -12.45 -6.38 -1.67
N VAL A 51 -11.93 -6.28 -0.44
CA VAL A 51 -10.57 -6.74 -0.12
C VAL A 51 -10.42 -8.24 -0.40
N ALA A 52 -11.39 -9.05 0.04
CA ALA A 52 -11.28 -10.50 -0.12
C ALA A 52 -11.25 -10.94 -1.59
N SER A 53 -12.09 -10.36 -2.45
CA SER A 53 -12.14 -10.71 -3.86
C SER A 53 -10.90 -10.20 -4.61
N LYS A 54 -10.52 -8.94 -4.41
CA LYS A 54 -9.37 -8.34 -5.11
C LYS A 54 -8.03 -8.94 -4.69
N VAL A 55 -7.85 -9.30 -3.41
CA VAL A 55 -6.64 -10.00 -2.97
C VAL A 55 -6.53 -11.37 -3.65
N LYS A 56 -7.63 -12.13 -3.78
CA LYS A 56 -7.64 -13.42 -4.48
C LYS A 56 -7.31 -13.29 -5.97
N GLU A 57 -7.87 -12.28 -6.62
CA GLU A 57 -7.71 -12.04 -8.05
C GLU A 57 -6.32 -11.50 -8.40
N LEU A 58 -5.91 -10.40 -7.75
CA LEU A 58 -4.72 -9.64 -8.12
C LEU A 58 -3.44 -10.19 -7.50
N LYS A 59 -3.58 -11.00 -6.44
CA LYS A 59 -2.49 -11.59 -5.65
C LYS A 59 -1.37 -10.59 -5.33
N PRO A 60 -1.69 -9.49 -4.63
CA PRO A 60 -0.71 -8.46 -4.31
C PRO A 60 0.34 -8.95 -3.32
N ASP A 61 1.54 -8.37 -3.37
CA ASP A 61 2.57 -8.53 -2.35
C ASP A 61 2.33 -7.59 -1.14
N ILE A 62 1.64 -6.46 -1.38
CA ILE A 62 1.38 -5.42 -0.38
C ILE A 62 -0.10 -5.01 -0.39
N LEU A 63 -0.72 -4.94 0.79
CA LEU A 63 -1.99 -4.24 1.02
C LEU A 63 -1.75 -2.95 1.81
N CYS A 64 -2.18 -1.79 1.29
CA CYS A 64 -2.07 -0.51 1.98
C CYS A 64 -3.45 0.13 2.23
N CYS A 65 -3.84 0.28 3.50
CA CYS A 65 -5.09 0.92 3.92
C CYS A 65 -4.88 2.43 4.10
N ALA A 66 -5.77 3.25 3.52
CA ALA A 66 -5.72 4.70 3.60
C ALA A 66 -6.03 5.26 5.01
N SER A 67 -5.57 6.48 5.30
CA SER A 67 -5.73 7.17 6.60
C SER A 67 -7.16 7.57 6.98
N MET A 68 -8.14 7.22 6.16
CA MET A 68 -9.56 7.51 6.40
C MET A 68 -10.24 6.40 7.21
N TRP A 69 -9.69 5.19 7.18
CA TRP A 69 -10.23 4.03 7.87
C TRP A 69 -9.87 4.09 9.35
N THR A 70 -10.74 3.58 10.21
CA THR A 70 -10.38 3.41 11.63
C THR A 70 -9.33 2.33 11.81
N GLU A 71 -8.72 2.27 12.99
CA GLU A 71 -7.78 1.21 13.34
C GLU A 71 -8.43 -0.18 13.24
N GLU A 72 -9.69 -0.32 13.68
CA GLU A 72 -10.45 -1.56 13.63
C GLU A 72 -10.74 -1.98 12.18
N GLU A 73 -11.22 -1.06 11.35
CA GLU A 73 -11.52 -1.34 9.95
C GLU A 73 -10.25 -1.73 9.17
N SER A 74 -9.17 -0.97 9.39
CA SER A 74 -7.89 -1.27 8.75
C SER A 74 -7.33 -2.62 9.22
N THR A 75 -7.51 -2.97 10.50
CA THR A 75 -7.13 -4.28 11.04
C THR A 75 -7.93 -5.41 10.40
N GLU A 76 -9.26 -5.27 10.31
CA GLU A 76 -10.15 -6.25 9.67
C GLU A 76 -9.70 -6.56 8.23
N MET A 77 -9.43 -5.52 7.44
CA MET A 77 -8.99 -5.67 6.04
C MET A 77 -7.62 -6.33 5.93
N ARG A 78 -6.68 -5.97 6.82
CA ARG A 78 -5.33 -6.55 6.86
C ARG A 78 -5.35 -8.02 7.23
N GLU A 79 -6.13 -8.42 8.23
CA GLU A 79 -6.26 -9.82 8.64
C GLU A 79 -6.95 -10.65 7.55
N THR A 80 -7.96 -10.07 6.90
CA THR A 80 -8.58 -10.66 5.71
C THR A 80 -7.55 -10.98 4.64
N ALA A 81 -6.68 -10.02 4.30
CA ALA A 81 -5.65 -10.21 3.28
C ALA A 81 -4.62 -11.29 3.68
N LYS A 82 -4.15 -11.27 4.94
CA LYS A 82 -3.22 -12.28 5.47
C LYS A 82 -3.82 -13.69 5.47
N SER A 83 -5.11 -13.83 5.73
CA SER A 83 -5.80 -15.12 5.69
C SER A 83 -5.83 -15.73 4.28
N ILE A 84 -5.82 -14.89 3.24
CA ILE A 84 -5.89 -15.31 1.83
C ILE A 84 -4.50 -15.55 1.27
N ILE A 85 -3.55 -14.67 1.57
CA ILE A 85 -2.16 -14.75 1.12
C ILE A 85 -1.25 -14.75 2.35
N PRO A 86 -0.86 -15.94 2.85
CA PRO A 86 0.14 -16.04 3.90
C PRO A 86 1.43 -15.32 3.48
N GLY A 87 1.88 -14.38 4.31
CA GLY A 87 3.09 -13.59 4.05
C GLY A 87 2.88 -12.31 3.22
N ILE A 88 1.64 -11.93 2.86
CA ILE A 88 1.38 -10.60 2.33
C ILE A 88 1.82 -9.53 3.32
N LYS A 89 2.56 -8.53 2.83
CA LYS A 89 2.95 -7.36 3.62
C LYS A 89 1.75 -6.43 3.74
N THR A 90 1.45 -5.93 4.93
CA THR A 90 0.30 -5.03 5.11
C THR A 90 0.67 -3.79 5.88
N TYR A 91 0.06 -2.67 5.48
CA TYR A 91 0.30 -1.37 6.08
C TYR A 91 -1.01 -0.59 6.20
N ALA A 92 -1.20 0.10 7.32
CA ALA A 92 -2.30 1.03 7.52
C ALA A 92 -1.71 2.39 7.81
N ILE A 93 -2.08 3.38 7.01
CA ILE A 93 -1.65 4.77 7.23
C ILE A 93 -2.38 5.27 8.48
N PRO A 94 -1.69 5.94 9.43
CA PRO A 94 -2.31 6.45 10.64
C PRO A 94 -3.58 7.26 10.33
N GLN A 95 -4.65 6.97 11.05
CA GLN A 95 -5.94 7.63 10.85
C GLN A 95 -5.78 9.15 11.00
N GLY A 96 -6.39 9.93 10.12
CA GLY A 96 -6.37 11.39 10.17
C GLY A 96 -5.12 12.05 9.58
N LEU A 97 -4.04 11.31 9.31
CA LEU A 97 -2.75 11.88 8.85
C LEU A 97 -2.91 12.80 7.63
N GLN A 98 -3.71 12.40 6.64
CA GLN A 98 -3.93 13.23 5.45
C GLN A 98 -4.76 14.49 5.73
N VAL A 99 -5.66 14.44 6.70
CA VAL A 99 -6.49 15.60 7.08
C VAL A 99 -5.62 16.64 7.80
N GLU A 100 -4.75 16.17 8.69
CA GLU A 100 -3.90 17.05 9.51
C GLU A 100 -2.69 17.60 8.74
N GLY A 101 -1.99 16.73 7.99
CA GLY A 101 -0.74 17.08 7.31
C GLY A 101 -0.84 17.17 5.78
N GLY A 102 -2.03 16.96 5.22
CA GLY A 102 -2.24 16.94 3.78
C GLY A 102 -1.65 15.71 3.08
N PRO A 103 -1.74 15.65 1.73
CA PRO A 103 -1.23 14.53 0.94
C PRO A 103 0.29 14.33 1.07
N GLN A 104 1.06 15.41 1.26
CA GLN A 104 2.52 15.33 1.34
C GLN A 104 2.98 14.64 2.63
N ALA A 105 2.30 14.86 3.76
CA ALA A 105 2.61 14.14 5.00
C ALA A 105 2.45 12.63 4.84
N VAL A 106 1.45 12.19 4.07
CA VAL A 106 1.26 10.77 3.75
C VAL A 106 2.41 10.24 2.90
N VAL A 107 2.86 11.00 1.88
CA VAL A 107 3.99 10.60 1.03
C VAL A 107 5.27 10.43 1.84
N GLU A 108 5.62 11.43 2.65
CA GLU A 108 6.82 11.38 3.50
C GLU A 108 6.76 10.19 4.46
N HIS A 109 5.61 9.98 5.10
CA HIS A 109 5.41 8.85 5.98
C HIS A 109 5.58 7.50 5.26
N LEU A 110 4.94 7.32 4.10
CA LEU A 110 5.07 6.07 3.34
C LEU A 110 6.49 5.86 2.80
N LYS A 111 7.21 6.91 2.43
CA LYS A 111 8.61 6.84 1.98
C LYS A 111 9.54 6.29 3.06
N GLU A 112 9.27 6.61 4.34
CA GLU A 112 10.02 6.08 5.47
C GLU A 112 9.61 4.65 5.82
N GLN A 113 8.30 4.35 5.76
CA GLN A 113 7.75 3.11 6.28
C GLN A 113 7.79 1.95 5.27
N PHE A 114 7.63 2.22 3.98
CA PHE A 114 7.69 1.18 2.95
C PHE A 114 9.04 0.46 2.91
N PRO A 115 10.21 1.12 2.94
CA PRO A 115 11.49 0.41 3.00
C PRO A 115 11.60 -0.56 4.18
N LEU A 116 11.17 -0.13 5.38
CA LEU A 116 11.14 -0.97 6.58
C LEU A 116 10.23 -2.19 6.40
N LEU A 117 9.09 -2.00 5.74
CA LEU A 117 8.17 -3.07 5.44
C LEU A 117 8.70 -4.01 4.35
N LEU A 118 9.33 -3.51 3.30
CA LEU A 118 9.73 -4.29 2.12
C LEU A 118 11.01 -5.09 2.34
N ASP A 119 11.91 -4.58 3.20
CA ASP A 119 13.17 -5.26 3.54
C ASP A 119 13.02 -6.30 4.67
N SER A 120 11.82 -6.39 5.28
CA SER A 120 11.51 -7.34 6.34
C SER A 120 11.24 -8.76 5.87
#